data_AF-A0A536ZQC9-F1
#
_entry.id   AF-A0A536ZQC9-F1
#
_cell.length_a   1.000
_cell.length_b   1.000
_cell.length_c   1.000
_cell.angle_alpha   90.00
_cell.angle_beta   90.00
_cell.angle_gamma   90.00
#
_symmetry.space_group_name_H-M   'P 1'
#
loop_
_entity.id
_entity.type
_entity.pdbx_description
1 polymer ?
#
loop_
_entity_poly.entity_id
_entity_poly.type
_entity_poly.pdbx_seq_one_letter_code
_entity_poly.pdbx_strand_id
1 'polypeptide(L)' 'MRATLAFADWALPSLDDAKLLFECDDTDAILDACHAAGAPLVVLRCGADGCVVSDGRRRERIAGHRVHAID' A
#
# COMPACT_ATOMS: atom_id res chain seq x y z
N MET A 1 0.88 11.61 -6.35
CA MET A 1 0.57 10.66 -5.25
C MET A 1 1.20 11.09 -3.92
N ARG A 2 2.52 11.33 -3.83
CA ARG A 2 3.15 11.67 -2.53
C ARG A 2 2.55 12.90 -1.81
N ALA A 3 2.30 14.00 -2.53
CA ALA A 3 1.74 15.23 -1.94
C ALA A 3 0.28 15.12 -1.46
N THR A 4 -0.46 14.11 -1.91
CA THR A 4 -1.88 13.91 -1.55
C THR A 4 -2.05 12.94 -0.39
N LEU A 5 -1.01 12.18 -0.01
CA LEU A 5 -1.08 11.16 1.05
C LEU A 5 -1.48 11.76 2.41
N ALA A 6 -0.99 12.96 2.72
CA ALA A 6 -1.32 13.67 3.97
C ALA A 6 -2.77 14.16 4.07
N PHE A 7 -3.51 14.17 2.96
CA PHE A 7 -4.91 14.65 2.92
C PHE A 7 -5.92 13.50 2.87
N ALA A 8 -5.45 12.25 2.81
CA ALA A 8 -6.31 11.08 2.76
C ALA A 8 -6.34 10.40 4.12
N ASP A 9 -7.54 10.13 4.65
CA ASP A 9 -7.69 9.30 5.85
C ASP A 9 -7.28 7.84 5.58
N TRP A 10 -7.46 7.39 4.33
CA TRP A 10 -7.06 6.09 3.84
C TRP A 10 -6.33 6.24 2.50
N ALA A 11 -5.07 5.81 2.46
CA ALA A 11 -4.30 5.71 1.22
C ALA A 11 -4.34 4.27 0.68
N LEU A 12 -4.72 4.06 -0.58
CA LEU A 12 -4.85 2.73 -1.19
C LEU A 12 -3.97 2.54 -2.45
N PRO A 13 -2.65 2.79 -2.36
CA PRO A 13 -1.77 2.66 -3.52
C PRO A 13 -1.72 1.23 -4.04
N SER A 14 -1.51 1.07 -5.34
CA SER A 14 -1.05 -0.21 -5.88
C SER A 14 0.42 -0.40 -5.54
N LEU A 15 0.87 -1.66 -5.43
CA LEU A 15 2.28 -1.97 -5.19
C LEU A 15 3.15 -1.38 -6.32
N ASP A 16 2.75 -1.51 -7.58
CA ASP A 16 3.51 -1.03 -8.72
C ASP A 16 3.69 0.49 -8.71
N ASP A 17 2.63 1.25 -8.44
CA ASP A 17 2.70 2.71 -8.34
C ASP A 17 3.58 3.15 -7.16
N ALA A 18 3.48 2.43 -6.03
CA ALA A 18 4.24 2.75 -4.84
C ALA A 18 5.75 2.45 -5.02
N LYS A 19 6.08 1.34 -5.69
CA LYS A 19 7.46 0.99 -6.05
C LYS A 19 8.11 2.06 -6.90
N LEU A 20 7.38 2.56 -7.91
CA LEU A 20 7.86 3.63 -8.77
C LEU A 20 7.98 4.96 -8.01
N LEU A 21 7.01 5.28 -7.14
CA LEU A 21 7.00 6.54 -6.41
C LEU A 21 8.12 6.64 -5.36
N PHE A 22 8.44 5.53 -4.69
CA PHE A 22 9.41 5.49 -3.60
C PHE A 22 10.75 4.87 -3.99
N GLU A 23 10.91 4.47 -5.27
CA GLU A 23 12.11 3.82 -5.81
C GLU A 23 12.57 2.65 -4.91
N CYS A 24 11.60 1.85 -4.47
CA CYS A 24 11.78 0.81 -3.47
C CYS A 24 10.91 -0.41 -3.79
N ASP A 25 11.45 -1.62 -3.69
CA ASP A 25 10.71 -2.86 -3.92
C ASP A 25 10.16 -3.51 -2.64
N ASP A 26 10.68 -3.11 -1.49
CA ASP A 26 10.31 -3.69 -0.21
C ASP A 26 8.96 -3.14 0.26
N THR A 27 8.00 -4.03 0.45
CA THR A 27 6.63 -3.69 0.85
C THR A 27 6.60 -2.94 2.19
N ASP A 28 7.45 -3.34 3.13
CA ASP A 28 7.48 -2.77 4.46
C ASP A 28 8.06 -1.34 4.43
N ALA A 29 9.12 -1.12 3.68
CA ALA A 29 9.69 0.20 3.44
C ALA A 29 8.73 1.13 2.67
N ILE A 30 7.94 0.61 1.72
CA ILE A 30 6.89 1.36 1.03
C ILE A 30 5.81 1.84 2.01
N LEU A 31 5.37 0.97 2.92
CA LEU A 31 4.39 1.34 3.95
C LEU A 31 4.94 2.44 4.86
N ASP A 32 6.20 2.32 5.28
CA ASP A 32 6.88 3.36 6.08
C ASP A 32 6.97 4.69 5.33
N ALA A 33 7.30 4.66 4.04
CA ALA A 33 7.35 5.86 3.22
C ALA A 33 5.96 6.50 3.03
N CYS A 34 4.90 5.71 2.93
CA CYS A 34 3.52 6.19 2.89
C CYS A 34 3.14 6.91 4.19
N HIS A 35 3.45 6.32 5.35
CA HIS A 35 3.18 6.93 6.65
C HIS A 35 4.04 8.18 6.89
N ALA A 36 5.32 8.16 6.50
CA ALA A 36 6.20 9.32 6.56
C ALA A 36 5.71 10.47 5.67
N ALA A 37 4.99 10.16 4.58
CA ALA A 37 4.33 11.15 3.72
C ALA A 37 2.99 11.67 4.29
N GLY A 38 2.58 11.22 5.48
CA GLY A 38 1.43 11.74 6.23
C GLY A 38 0.16 10.90 6.16
N ALA A 39 0.18 9.74 5.50
CA ALA A 39 -0.99 8.85 5.48
C ALA A 39 -1.19 8.18 6.85
N PRO A 40 -2.33 8.38 7.54
CA PRO A 40 -2.59 7.74 8.82
C PRO A 40 -2.93 6.25 8.66
N LEU A 41 -3.67 5.87 7.62
CA LEU A 41 -3.98 4.49 7.27
C LEU A 41 -3.57 4.20 5.82
N VAL A 42 -2.94 3.04 5.60
CA VAL A 42 -2.46 2.61 4.28
C VAL A 42 -2.93 1.19 4.00
N VAL A 43 -3.51 0.98 2.82
CA VAL A 43 -3.81 -0.35 2.26
C VAL A 43 -3.00 -0.52 0.99
N LEU A 44 -1.85 -1.18 1.08
CA LEU A 44 -1.02 -1.47 -0.08
C LEU A 44 -1.60 -2.67 -0.82
N ARG A 45 -2.05 -2.47 -2.05
CA ARG A 45 -2.64 -3.53 -2.89
C ARG A 45 -1.54 -4.30 -3.61
N CYS A 46 -1.49 -5.62 -3.38
CA CYS A 46 -0.48 -6.53 -3.93
C CYS A 46 -1.07 -7.47 -5.00
N GLY A 47 -2.10 -7.03 -5.73
CA GLY A 47 -2.73 -7.81 -6.80
C GLY A 47 -3.28 -9.15 -6.31
N ALA A 48 -2.86 -10.24 -6.95
CA ALA A 48 -3.29 -11.60 -6.61
C ALA A 48 -2.88 -12.04 -5.18
N ASP A 49 -1.86 -11.42 -4.60
CA ASP A 49 -1.41 -11.72 -3.24
C ASP A 49 -2.29 -11.06 -2.17
N GLY A 50 -3.25 -10.21 -2.57
CA GLY A 50 -4.17 -9.51 -1.69
C GLY A 50 -3.66 -8.12 -1.32
N CYS A 51 -3.59 -7.81 -0.03
CA CYS A 51 -3.13 -6.50 0.43
C CYS A 51 -2.45 -6.53 1.81
N VAL A 52 -1.76 -5.45 2.12
CA VAL A 52 -1.24 -5.17 3.46
C VAL A 52 -1.92 -3.92 4.00
N VAL A 53 -2.56 -4.04 5.16
CA VAL A 53 -3.19 -2.92 5.88
C VAL A 53 -2.26 -2.47 6.99
N SER A 54 -2.03 -1.17 7.11
CA SER A 54 -1.17 -0.56 8.12
C SER A 54 -1.79 0.71 8.69
N ASP A 55 -1.76 0.85 10.01
CA ASP A 55 -2.14 2.08 10.74
C ASP A 55 -0.92 2.83 11.30
N GLY A 56 0.29 2.45 10.84
CA GLY A 56 1.56 2.98 11.33
C GLY A 56 2.06 2.33 12.62
N ARG A 57 1.28 1.45 13.25
CA ARG A 57 1.66 0.70 14.47
C ARG A 57 1.58 -0.80 14.26
N ARG A 58 0.53 -1.27 13.61
CA ARG A 58 0.26 -2.66 13.28
C ARG A 58 0.16 -2.79 11.77
N ARG A 59 0.67 -3.92 11.28
CA ARG A 59 0.53 -4.35 9.89
C ARG A 59 -0.19 -5.69 9.85
N GLU A 60 -1.10 -5.83 8.91
CA GLU A 60 -1.84 -7.08 8.68
C GLU A 60 -1.84 -7.42 7.20
N ARG A 61 -1.40 -8.64 6.87
CA ARG A 61 -1.46 -9.18 5.52
C ARG A 61 -2.78 -9.91 5.34
N ILE A 62 -3.53 -9.51 4.33
CA ILE A 62 -4.81 -10.13 3.97
C ILE A 62 -4.61 -10.82 2.62
N ALA A 63 -4.74 -12.14 2.60
CA ALA A 63 -4.52 -12.94 1.40
C ALA A 63 -5.59 -12.66 0.34
N GLY A 64 -5.16 -12.62 -0.92
CA GLY A 64 -6.05 -12.49 -2.07
C GLY A 64 -6.91 -13.74 -2.29
N HIS A 65 -8.09 -13.54 -2.87
CA HIS A 65 -8.91 -14.65 -3.35
C HIS A 65 -8.36 -15.16 -4.69
N ARG A 66 -8.18 -16.49 -4.80
CA ARG A 66 -7.77 -17.12 -6.05
C ARG A 66 -8.93 -17.10 -7.05
N VAL A 67 -8.75 -16.34 -8.12
CA VAL A 67 -9.71 -16.23 -9.22
C VAL A 67 -9.00 -16.42 -10.55
N HIS A 68 -9.75 -16.87 -11.57
CA HIS A 68 -9.29 -16.79 -12.95
C HIS A 68 -9.65 -15.40 -13.49
N ALA A 69 -8.67 -14.51 -13.57
CA ALA A 69 -8.88 -13.17 -14.12
C ALA A 69 -9.13 -13.25 -15.63
N ILE A 70 -10.14 -12.54 -16.15
CA ILE A 70 -10.61 -12.68 -17.54
C ILE A 70 -10.51 -11.36 -18.35
N ASP A 71 -10.32 -10.22 -17.68
CA ASP A 71 -10.29 -8.84 -18.23
C ASP A 71 -11.34 -8.54 -19.34
#